data_AF-A0A3P8URY5-F1
#
_entry.id   AF-A0A3P8URY5-F1
#
_cell.length_a   1.000
_cell.length_b   1.000
_cell.length_c   1.000
_cell.angle_alpha   90.00
_cell.angle_beta   90.00
_cell.angle_gamma   90.00
#
_symmetry.space_group_name_H-M   'P 1'
#
loop_
_entity.id
_entity.type
_entity.pdbx_description
1 polymer ?
#
loop_
_entity_poly.entity_id
_entity_poly.type
_entity_poly.pdbx_seq_one_letter_code
_entity_poly.pdbx_strand_id
1 'polypeptide(L)'
;MSEPAANPAATSFPAPDISLPLGFGVLRTYSGALVLLEILFGGLVWILVASSNVPVPLLQGWVMFVSVTTFFLSSAYLTLFITGLADRIHTNWNVLDVFYHFFALLFYFAAFVLEAATTAANGGALITNKTETVLCITYNSGNIFTVLSDNQYNINAAATIFSFLVTLCYGCSLMMGFKRWRV
;
A
#
# COMPACT_ATOMS: atom_id res chain seq x y z
N MET A 1 7.84 38.32 -51.46
CA MET A 1 7.65 37.00 -50.83
C MET A 1 7.43 37.24 -49.35
N SER A 2 6.21 37.06 -48.85
CA SER A 2 5.89 37.16 -47.43
C SER A 2 6.32 35.88 -46.73
N GLU A 3 7.14 36.00 -45.69
CA GLU A 3 7.60 34.88 -44.86
C GLU A 3 6.39 34.16 -44.22
N PRO A 4 6.32 32.82 -44.23
CA PRO A 4 5.24 32.11 -43.57
C PRO A 4 5.34 32.35 -42.06
N ALA A 5 4.31 32.97 -41.46
CA ALA A 5 4.26 33.17 -40.02
C ALA A 5 4.33 31.82 -39.31
N ALA A 6 5.43 31.58 -38.57
CA ALA A 6 5.56 30.41 -37.72
C ALA A 6 4.44 30.43 -36.66
N ASN A 7 3.53 29.47 -36.72
CA ASN A 7 2.46 29.35 -35.73
C ASN A 7 3.10 29.03 -34.36
N PRO A 8 3.00 29.92 -33.35
CA PRO A 8 3.60 29.69 -32.03
C PRO A 8 3.02 28.45 -31.33
N ALA A 9 1.82 28.01 -31.73
CA ALA A 9 1.17 26.81 -31.23
C ALA A 9 1.77 25.49 -31.78
N ALA A 10 2.60 25.55 -32.84
CA ALA A 10 3.26 24.36 -33.39
C ALA A 10 4.46 23.91 -32.53
N THR A 11 4.96 24.78 -31.63
CA THR A 11 6.11 24.51 -30.74
C THR A 11 5.73 24.43 -29.25
N SER A 12 4.46 24.61 -28.89
CA SER A 12 4.02 24.47 -27.50
C SER A 12 3.82 23.00 -27.15
N PHE A 13 4.67 22.46 -26.28
CA PHE A 13 4.44 21.15 -25.67
C PHE A 13 3.15 21.17 -24.84
N PRO A 14 2.36 20.08 -24.84
CA PRO A 14 1.19 19.99 -23.97
C PRO A 14 1.59 20.20 -22.51
N ALA A 15 0.86 21.07 -21.82
CA ALA A 15 1.05 21.29 -20.40
C ALA A 15 0.71 20.01 -19.61
N PRO A 16 1.37 19.74 -18.47
CA PRO A 16 0.99 18.66 -17.57
C PRO A 16 -0.44 18.88 -17.06
N ASP A 17 -1.21 17.80 -16.94
CA ASP A 17 -2.55 17.83 -16.34
C ASP A 17 -2.45 17.49 -14.85
N ILE A 18 -2.47 18.52 -14.01
CA ILE A 18 -2.26 18.43 -12.55
C ILE A 18 -3.39 19.17 -11.82
N SER A 19 -4.17 18.44 -11.02
CA SER A 19 -5.21 19.05 -10.19
C SER A 19 -4.81 19.31 -8.73
N LEU A 20 -3.68 18.75 -8.25
CA LEU A 20 -3.19 18.98 -6.89
C LEU A 20 -2.25 20.21 -6.82
N PRO A 21 -2.31 21.00 -5.73
CA PRO A 21 -1.36 22.08 -5.53
C PRO A 21 0.05 21.53 -5.32
N LEU A 22 1.03 22.20 -5.91
CA LEU A 22 2.45 21.90 -5.74
C LEU A 22 3.02 22.59 -4.49
N GLY A 23 4.17 22.12 -4.01
CA GLY A 23 4.79 22.67 -2.81
C GLY A 23 4.18 22.14 -1.52
N PHE A 24 4.48 22.81 -0.39
CA PHE A 24 3.91 22.47 0.91
C PHE A 24 2.39 22.60 0.99
N GLY A 25 1.76 23.29 0.03
CA GLY A 25 0.31 23.37 -0.10
C GLY A 25 -0.35 22.00 -0.27
N VAL A 26 0.35 21.01 -0.84
CA VAL A 26 -0.16 19.64 -1.01
C VAL A 26 -0.50 18.99 0.33
N LEU A 27 0.30 19.24 1.38
CA LEU A 27 0.11 18.65 2.71
C LEU A 27 -1.15 19.15 3.42
N ARG A 28 -1.65 20.33 3.02
CA ARG A 28 -2.88 20.91 3.57
C ARG A 28 -4.14 20.36 2.87
N THR A 29 -3.98 19.63 1.77
CA THR A 29 -5.11 19.01 1.07
C THR A 29 -5.48 17.67 1.70
N TYR A 30 -6.74 17.26 1.57
CA TYR A 30 -7.19 15.92 1.99
C TYR A 30 -6.39 14.81 1.30
N SER A 31 -6.04 15.00 0.01
CA SER A 31 -5.24 14.03 -0.73
C SER A 31 -3.83 13.88 -0.18
N GLY A 32 -3.16 15.00 0.13
CA GLY A 32 -1.82 14.96 0.73
C GLY A 32 -1.82 14.39 2.15
N ALA A 33 -2.87 14.68 2.94
CA ALA A 33 -3.04 14.08 4.26
C ALA A 33 -3.23 12.56 4.19
N LEU A 34 -4.00 12.04 3.23
CA LEU A 34 -4.14 10.59 3.03
C LEU A 34 -2.82 9.94 2.60
N VAL A 35 -2.07 10.54 1.67
CA VAL A 35 -0.75 10.02 1.27
C VAL A 35 0.22 9.97 2.46
N LEU A 36 0.18 10.94 3.36
CA LEU A 36 0.94 10.88 4.60
C LEU A 36 0.49 9.71 5.50
N LEU A 37 -0.81 9.48 5.65
CA LEU A 37 -1.33 8.35 6.42
C LEU A 37 -0.97 7.00 5.79
N GLU A 38 -0.99 6.89 4.46
CA GLU A 38 -0.53 5.73 3.71
C GLU A 38 0.95 5.45 4.01
N ILE A 39 1.82 6.47 4.00
CA ILE A 39 3.25 6.34 4.31
C ILE A 39 3.45 5.96 5.78
N LEU A 40 2.74 6.59 6.72
CA LEU A 40 2.90 6.34 8.14
C LEU A 40 2.44 4.93 8.54
N PHE A 41 1.19 4.57 8.20
CA PHE A 41 0.66 3.25 8.52
C PHE A 41 1.30 2.17 7.65
N GLY A 42 1.60 2.47 6.38
CA GLY A 42 2.33 1.55 5.52
C GLY A 42 3.74 1.29 6.04
N GLY A 43 4.42 2.33 6.53
CA GLY A 43 5.69 2.22 7.24
C GLY A 43 5.63 1.28 8.44
N LEU A 44 4.59 1.43 9.26
CA LEU A 44 4.38 0.59 10.44
C LEU A 44 4.14 -0.89 10.08
N VAL A 45 3.43 -1.19 8.99
CA VAL A 45 3.12 -2.58 8.62
C VAL A 45 4.38 -3.41 8.39
N TRP A 46 5.30 -2.97 7.53
CA TRP A 46 6.51 -3.76 7.27
C TRP A 46 7.46 -3.79 8.49
N ILE A 47 7.49 -2.76 9.32
CA ILE A 47 8.26 -2.75 10.59
C ILE A 47 7.70 -3.80 11.56
N LEU A 48 6.37 -3.86 11.72
CA LEU A 48 5.70 -4.84 12.59
C LEU A 48 5.95 -6.27 12.08
N VAL A 49 5.76 -6.51 10.79
CA VAL A 49 5.99 -7.83 10.18
C VAL A 49 7.46 -8.26 10.30
N ALA A 50 8.41 -7.34 10.12
CA ALA A 50 9.82 -7.63 10.34
C ALA A 50 10.12 -7.94 11.82
N SER A 51 9.49 -7.21 12.74
CA SER A 51 9.65 -7.38 14.19
C SER A 51 9.15 -8.74 14.72
N SER A 52 8.14 -9.34 14.07
CA SER A 52 7.69 -10.69 14.44
C SER A 52 8.66 -11.82 14.01
N ASN A 53 9.78 -11.48 13.36
CA ASN A 53 10.76 -12.40 12.75
C ASN A 53 10.17 -13.26 11.63
N VAL A 54 9.13 -12.76 10.97
CA VAL A 54 8.54 -13.37 9.76
C VAL A 54 8.25 -14.88 9.92
N PRO A 55 7.46 -15.31 10.92
CA PRO A 55 7.18 -16.73 11.20
C PRO A 55 6.54 -17.48 10.04
N VAL A 56 5.90 -16.77 9.10
CA VAL A 56 5.29 -17.37 7.89
C VAL A 56 5.89 -16.70 6.64
N PRO A 57 7.11 -17.10 6.21
CA PRO A 57 7.88 -16.37 5.20
C PRO A 57 7.14 -16.13 3.88
N LEU A 58 6.33 -17.09 3.43
CA LEU A 58 5.62 -16.96 2.16
C LEU A 58 4.53 -15.87 2.21
N LEU A 59 3.67 -15.89 3.23
CA LEU A 59 2.56 -14.94 3.34
C LEU A 59 3.05 -13.57 3.79
N GLN A 60 3.90 -13.53 4.81
CA GLN A 60 4.40 -12.28 5.36
C GLN A 60 5.46 -11.63 4.47
N GLY A 61 6.18 -12.42 3.66
CA GLY A 61 7.06 -11.90 2.62
C GLY A 61 6.30 -11.10 1.56
N TRP A 62 5.09 -11.54 1.20
CA TRP A 62 4.20 -10.76 0.32
C TRP A 62 3.78 -9.44 0.97
N VAL A 63 3.33 -9.48 2.23
CA VAL A 63 2.92 -8.29 2.99
C VAL A 63 4.07 -7.28 3.08
N MET A 64 5.28 -7.77 3.39
CA MET A 64 6.49 -6.95 3.45
C MET A 64 6.83 -6.34 2.09
N PHE A 65 6.80 -7.13 1.01
CA PHE A 65 7.06 -6.64 -0.35
C PHE A 65 6.10 -5.51 -0.75
N VAL A 66 4.79 -5.73 -0.58
CA VAL A 66 3.77 -4.74 -0.91
C VAL A 66 3.97 -3.45 -0.10
N SER A 67 4.13 -3.61 1.22
CA SER A 67 4.23 -2.50 2.16
C SER A 67 5.49 -1.65 1.94
N VAL A 68 6.65 -2.27 1.70
CA VAL A 68 7.90 -1.56 1.39
C VAL A 68 7.82 -0.86 0.02
N THR A 69 7.31 -1.56 -1.00
CA THR A 69 7.22 -1.01 -2.36
C THR A 69 6.33 0.23 -2.40
N THR A 70 5.14 0.13 -1.81
CA THR A 70 4.18 1.25 -1.74
C THR A 70 4.65 2.38 -0.83
N PHE A 71 5.38 2.08 0.26
CA PHE A 71 6.03 3.11 1.08
C PHE A 71 6.99 3.98 0.26
N PHE A 72 7.86 3.37 -0.54
CA PHE A 72 8.79 4.11 -1.40
C PHE A 72 8.07 4.83 -2.54
N LEU A 73 7.09 4.21 -3.18
CA LEU A 73 6.32 4.84 -4.25
C LEU A 73 5.48 6.02 -3.75
N SER A 74 4.76 5.90 -2.63
CA SER A 74 4.02 7.01 -2.01
C SER A 74 4.97 8.13 -1.54
N SER A 75 6.13 7.78 -0.98
CA SER A 75 7.16 8.77 -0.60
C SER A 75 7.72 9.52 -1.80
N ALA A 76 8.01 8.81 -2.90
CA ALA A 76 8.47 9.41 -4.15
C ALA A 76 7.38 10.31 -4.76
N TYR A 77 6.13 9.82 -4.84
CA TYR A 77 4.97 10.60 -5.28
C TYR A 77 4.87 11.90 -4.48
N LEU A 78 4.82 11.82 -3.14
CA LEU A 78 4.70 13.00 -2.29
C LEU A 78 5.87 13.97 -2.48
N THR A 79 7.10 13.45 -2.62
CA THR A 79 8.30 14.27 -2.86
C THR A 79 8.20 15.02 -4.19
N LEU A 80 7.70 14.41 -5.26
CA LEU A 80 7.52 15.06 -6.57
C LEU A 80 6.53 16.23 -6.49
N PHE A 81 5.46 16.09 -5.70
CA PHE A 81 4.50 17.19 -5.47
C PHE A 81 5.06 18.29 -4.58
N ILE A 82 5.75 17.96 -3.48
CA ILE A 82 6.34 18.96 -2.58
C ILE A 82 7.45 19.76 -3.27
N THR A 83 8.28 19.11 -4.08
CA THR A 83 9.39 19.77 -4.77
C THR A 83 8.95 20.53 -6.03
N GLY A 84 7.69 20.36 -6.47
CA GLY A 84 7.19 20.94 -7.72
C GLY A 84 7.75 20.27 -8.98
N LEU A 85 8.53 19.19 -8.84
CA LEU A 85 9.05 18.40 -9.96
C LEU A 85 7.91 17.80 -10.80
N ALA A 86 6.73 17.61 -10.21
CA ALA A 86 5.57 17.12 -10.94
C ALA A 86 5.20 18.01 -12.15
N ASP A 87 5.34 19.32 -12.03
CA ASP A 87 5.10 20.28 -13.14
C ASP A 87 6.11 20.16 -14.28
N ARG A 88 7.31 19.66 -13.98
CA ARG A 88 8.39 19.52 -14.97
C ARG A 88 8.29 18.23 -15.79
N ILE A 89 7.43 17.29 -15.37
CA ILE A 89 7.27 16.00 -16.05
C ILE A 89 5.96 16.04 -16.82
N HIS A 90 6.07 15.88 -18.14
CA HIS A 90 4.95 15.92 -19.07
C HIS A 90 4.22 14.57 -19.03
N THR A 91 3.30 14.43 -18.08
CA THR A 91 2.46 13.23 -17.90
C THR A 91 1.09 13.67 -17.38
N ASN A 92 0.05 12.87 -17.66
CA ASN A 92 -1.25 13.10 -17.05
C ASN A 92 -1.22 12.58 -15.60
N TRP A 93 -1.04 13.48 -14.64
CA TRP A 93 -0.88 13.14 -13.23
C TRP A 93 -2.17 12.61 -12.62
N ASN A 94 -3.33 13.03 -13.11
CA ASN A 94 -4.63 12.54 -12.66
C ASN A 94 -4.84 11.07 -13.03
N VAL A 95 -4.48 10.66 -14.25
CA VAL A 95 -4.52 9.25 -14.67
C VAL A 95 -3.52 8.42 -13.88
N LEU A 96 -2.28 8.92 -13.73
CA LEU A 96 -1.24 8.22 -12.97
C LEU A 96 -1.64 8.02 -11.51
N ASP A 97 -2.26 9.04 -10.91
CA ASP A 97 -2.81 9.01 -9.55
C ASP A 97 -3.86 7.91 -9.39
N VAL A 98 -4.88 7.87 -10.27
CA VAL A 98 -5.91 6.81 -10.24
C VAL A 98 -5.30 5.43 -10.40
N PHE A 99 -4.40 5.27 -11.38
CA PHE A 99 -3.76 4.00 -11.66
C PHE A 99 -2.96 3.51 -10.45
N TYR A 100 -2.11 4.38 -9.89
CA TYR A 100 -1.31 4.08 -8.71
C TYR A 100 -2.17 3.63 -7.54
N HIS A 101 -3.18 4.43 -7.16
CA HIS A 101 -4.02 4.12 -6.00
C HIS A 101 -4.89 2.87 -6.22
N PHE A 102 -5.27 2.55 -7.47
CA PHE A 102 -5.98 1.32 -7.79
C PHE A 102 -5.12 0.08 -7.56
N PHE A 103 -3.89 0.06 -8.09
CA PHE A 103 -2.98 -1.06 -7.85
C PHE A 103 -2.58 -1.14 -6.38
N ALA A 104 -2.24 -0.01 -5.75
CA ALA A 104 -1.92 0.02 -4.34
C ALA A 104 -3.05 -0.55 -3.48
N LEU A 105 -4.32 -0.16 -3.73
CA LEU A 105 -5.49 -0.74 -3.07
C LEU A 105 -5.56 -2.26 -3.23
N LEU A 106 -5.41 -2.77 -4.46
CA LEU A 106 -5.48 -4.20 -4.75
C LEU A 106 -4.39 -4.98 -4.02
N PHE A 107 -3.14 -4.51 -4.10
CA PHE A 107 -2.00 -5.15 -3.45
C PHE A 107 -2.11 -5.08 -1.92
N TYR A 108 -2.52 -3.94 -1.35
CA TYR A 108 -2.69 -3.82 0.10
C TYR A 108 -3.88 -4.60 0.64
N PHE A 109 -4.97 -4.70 -0.14
CA PHE A 109 -6.08 -5.59 0.20
C PHE A 109 -5.62 -7.06 0.25
N ALA A 110 -4.82 -7.49 -0.74
CA ALA A 110 -4.21 -8.82 -0.69
C ALA A 110 -3.29 -8.99 0.52
N ALA A 111 -2.46 -8.00 0.84
CA ALA A 111 -1.60 -8.03 2.02
C ALA A 111 -2.42 -8.15 3.33
N PHE A 112 -3.50 -7.38 3.46
CA PHE A 112 -4.43 -7.47 4.58
C PHE A 112 -5.04 -8.87 4.71
N VAL A 113 -5.53 -9.45 3.60
CA VAL A 113 -6.10 -10.81 3.60
C VAL A 113 -5.05 -11.85 4.01
N LEU A 114 -3.82 -11.73 3.53
CA LEU A 114 -2.74 -12.65 3.90
C LEU A 114 -2.36 -12.52 5.38
N GLU A 115 -2.22 -11.31 5.92
CA GLU A 115 -1.91 -11.10 7.34
C GLU A 115 -3.06 -11.57 8.25
N ALA A 116 -4.31 -11.28 7.85
CA ALA A 116 -5.50 -11.79 8.54
C ALA A 116 -5.55 -13.32 8.53
N ALA A 117 -5.20 -13.95 7.40
CA ALA A 117 -5.13 -15.41 7.29
C ALA A 117 -4.04 -16.00 8.20
N THR A 118 -2.84 -15.40 8.27
CA THR A 118 -1.80 -15.86 9.21
C THR A 118 -2.21 -15.72 10.66
N THR A 119 -2.93 -14.65 11.00
CA THR A 119 -3.37 -14.39 12.38
C THR A 119 -4.51 -15.34 12.77
N ALA A 120 -5.46 -15.58 11.86
CA ALA A 120 -6.59 -16.50 12.07
C ALA A 120 -6.17 -17.98 12.07
N ALA A 121 -5.10 -18.33 11.36
CA ALA A 121 -4.55 -19.69 11.32
C ALA A 121 -3.79 -20.08 12.59
N ASN A 122 -3.59 -19.14 13.53
CA ASN A 122 -2.95 -19.40 14.82
C ASN A 122 -3.86 -20.29 15.69
N GLY A 123 -3.51 -21.57 15.84
CA GLY A 123 -4.19 -22.48 16.78
C GLY A 123 -4.91 -23.71 16.19
N GLY A 124 -4.67 -24.08 14.93
CA GLY A 124 -5.27 -25.29 14.33
C GLY A 124 -4.72 -26.65 14.80
N ALA A 125 -3.91 -26.72 15.86
CA ALA A 125 -3.36 -27.98 16.36
C ALA A 125 -4.30 -28.57 17.43
N LEU A 126 -5.12 -29.54 17.02
CA LEU A 126 -5.85 -30.37 17.98
C LEU A 126 -4.84 -31.27 18.70
N ILE A 127 -4.53 -30.95 19.96
CA ILE A 127 -3.74 -31.84 20.82
C ILE A 127 -4.65 -33.00 21.22
N THR A 128 -4.50 -34.13 20.55
CA THR A 128 -5.08 -35.39 21.03
C THR A 128 -4.03 -36.08 21.90
N ASN A 129 -4.30 -36.22 23.19
CA ASN A 129 -3.44 -36.97 24.09
C ASN A 129 -3.71 -38.47 23.89
N LYS A 130 -2.96 -39.11 22.99
CA LYS A 130 -2.95 -40.57 22.86
C LYS A 130 -1.76 -41.10 23.64
N THR A 131 -1.96 -41.31 24.93
CA THR A 131 -0.99 -41.80 25.94
C THR A 131 0.20 -40.87 26.18
N GLU A 132 0.61 -40.76 27.45
CA GLU A 132 1.43 -39.67 28.05
C GLU A 132 2.84 -39.41 27.47
N THR A 133 3.21 -39.99 26.32
CA THR A 133 4.56 -39.89 25.75
C THR A 133 4.61 -39.41 24.29
N VAL A 134 3.48 -39.26 23.60
CA VAL A 134 3.45 -38.83 22.19
C VAL A 134 2.41 -37.74 21.95
N LEU A 135 2.89 -36.51 21.72
CA LEU A 135 2.06 -35.39 21.28
C LEU A 135 1.80 -35.51 19.76
N CYS A 136 0.64 -36.02 19.35
CA CYS A 136 0.26 -36.02 17.93
C CYS A 136 -0.43 -34.70 17.57
N ILE A 137 0.26 -33.88 16.79
CA ILE A 137 -0.31 -32.70 16.12
C ILE A 137 -1.06 -33.20 14.88
N THR A 138 -2.39 -33.14 14.91
CA THR A 138 -3.20 -33.51 13.73
C THR A 138 -3.34 -32.28 12.85
N TYR A 139 -2.71 -32.31 11.68
CA TYR A 139 -2.85 -31.26 10.67
C TYR A 139 -4.02 -31.60 9.76
N ASN A 140 -5.05 -30.75 9.71
CA ASN A 140 -6.10 -30.91 8.70
C ASN A 140 -5.50 -30.55 7.33
N SER A 141 -5.49 -31.51 6.41
CA SER A 141 -4.69 -31.48 5.16
C SER A 141 -5.13 -30.43 4.11
N GLY A 142 -5.98 -29.46 4.48
CA GLY A 142 -6.49 -28.41 3.59
C GLY A 142 -6.48 -27.00 4.19
N ASN A 143 -5.98 -26.79 5.40
CA ASN A 143 -6.00 -25.49 6.07
C ASN A 143 -4.57 -24.92 6.20
N ILE A 144 -4.40 -23.61 5.98
CA ILE A 144 -3.15 -22.92 6.36
C ILE A 144 -3.05 -23.02 7.88
N PHE A 145 -1.99 -23.64 8.40
CA PHE A 145 -1.73 -23.77 9.83
C PHE A 145 -0.46 -22.99 10.19
N THR A 146 -0.55 -22.15 11.20
CA THR A 146 0.56 -21.32 11.69
C THR A 146 0.68 -21.46 13.20
N VAL A 147 1.90 -21.63 13.70
CA VAL A 147 2.18 -21.62 15.14
C VAL A 147 2.88 -20.32 15.46
N LEU A 148 2.15 -19.41 16.11
CA LEU A 148 2.67 -18.13 16.54
C LEU A 148 2.78 -18.16 18.07
N SER A 149 3.90 -17.67 18.60
CA SER A 149 3.96 -17.32 20.03
C SER A 149 3.03 -16.14 20.33
N ASP A 150 2.61 -15.96 21.59
CA ASP A 150 1.70 -14.87 21.99
C ASP A 150 2.19 -13.49 21.52
N ASN A 151 3.51 -13.26 21.59
CA ASN A 151 4.11 -12.03 21.11
C ASN A 151 3.98 -11.86 19.58
N GLN A 152 4.28 -12.91 18.82
CA GLN A 152 4.15 -12.89 17.35
C GLN A 152 2.70 -12.73 16.91
N TYR A 153 1.77 -13.38 17.60
CA TYR A 153 0.34 -13.21 17.35
C TYR A 153 -0.10 -11.76 17.56
N ASN A 154 0.28 -11.13 18.68
CA ASN A 154 -0.09 -9.74 18.96
C ASN A 154 0.50 -8.77 17.92
N ILE A 155 1.74 -8.99 17.49
CA ILE A 155 2.40 -8.16 16.47
C ILE A 155 1.71 -8.33 15.10
N ASN A 156 1.42 -9.56 14.66
CA ASN A 156 0.75 -9.83 13.39
C ASN A 156 -0.71 -9.35 13.40
N ALA A 157 -1.40 -9.43 14.54
CA ALA A 157 -2.73 -8.86 14.72
C ALA A 157 -2.70 -7.32 14.55
N ALA A 158 -1.70 -6.65 15.14
CA ALA A 158 -1.50 -5.22 14.93
C ALA A 158 -1.19 -4.89 13.47
N ALA A 159 -0.31 -5.66 12.82
CA ALA A 159 0.01 -5.50 11.39
C ALA A 159 -1.24 -5.67 10.51
N THR A 160 -2.11 -6.62 10.86
CA THR A 160 -3.40 -6.81 10.18
C THR A 160 -4.27 -5.55 10.29
N ILE A 161 -4.41 -4.97 11.49
CA ILE A 161 -5.20 -3.75 11.70
C ILE A 161 -4.64 -2.57 10.90
N PHE A 162 -3.32 -2.35 10.94
CA PHE A 162 -2.71 -1.26 10.17
C PHE A 162 -2.80 -1.48 8.67
N SER A 163 -2.62 -2.71 8.17
CA SER A 163 -2.79 -3.01 6.74
C SER A 163 -4.21 -2.77 6.25
N PHE A 164 -5.22 -3.00 7.10
CA PHE A 164 -6.61 -2.64 6.82
C PHE A 164 -6.80 -1.13 6.73
N LEU A 165 -6.26 -0.37 7.69
CA LEU A 165 -6.31 1.09 7.68
C LEU A 165 -5.64 1.68 6.43
N VAL A 166 -4.49 1.14 6.02
CA VAL A 166 -3.82 1.54 4.78
C VAL A 166 -4.67 1.23 3.55
N THR A 167 -5.30 0.06 3.52
CA THR A 167 -6.22 -0.33 2.44
C THR A 167 -7.38 0.67 2.32
N LEU A 168 -7.96 1.10 3.45
CA LEU A 168 -9.00 2.15 3.46
C LEU A 168 -8.47 3.49 2.97
N CYS A 169 -7.26 3.88 3.37
CA CYS A 169 -6.63 5.12 2.90
C CYS A 169 -6.46 5.09 1.36
N TYR A 170 -5.89 4.02 0.81
CA TYR A 170 -5.76 3.85 -0.65
C TYR A 170 -7.12 3.85 -1.35
N GLY A 171 -8.15 3.26 -0.74
CA GLY A 171 -9.52 3.30 -1.26
C GLY A 171 -10.09 4.72 -1.33
N CYS A 172 -9.93 5.50 -0.26
CA CYS A 172 -10.35 6.91 -0.22
C CYS A 172 -9.56 7.76 -1.23
N SER A 173 -8.24 7.56 -1.33
CA SER A 173 -7.39 8.26 -2.29
C SER A 173 -7.77 7.92 -3.73
N LEU A 174 -8.07 6.65 -4.03
CA LEU A 174 -8.58 6.22 -5.33
C LEU A 174 -9.91 6.90 -5.67
N MET A 175 -10.84 6.98 -4.72
CA MET A 175 -12.12 7.66 -4.95
C MET A 175 -11.93 9.15 -5.27
N MET A 176 -11.02 9.83 -4.57
CA MET A 176 -10.71 11.24 -4.86
C MET A 176 -9.97 11.40 -6.19
N GLY A 177 -9.01 10.53 -6.49
CA GLY A 177 -8.31 10.50 -7.78
C GLY A 177 -9.27 10.29 -8.94
N PHE A 178 -10.20 9.35 -8.79
CA PHE A 178 -11.21 9.07 -9.81
C PHE A 178 -12.13 10.28 -10.04
N LYS A 179 -12.52 10.98 -8.97
CA LYS A 179 -13.27 12.24 -9.10
C LYS A 179 -12.46 13.31 -9.85
N ARG A 180 -11.16 13.45 -9.58
CA ARG A 180 -10.28 14.39 -10.30
C ARG A 180 -10.11 14.04 -11.77
N TRP A 181 -9.94 12.77 -12.09
CA TRP A 181 -9.76 12.31 -13.47
C TRP A 181 -11.03 12.47 -14.35
N ARG A 182 -12.21 12.48 -13.73
CA ARG A 182 -13.50 12.61 -14.41
C ARG A 182 -13.92 14.05 -14.72
N VAL A 183 -13.26 15.04 -14.10
CA VAL A 183 -13.52 16.48 -14.27
C VAL A 183 -12.66 17.02 -15.39
#